data_AF-A0A353RAB5-F1
#
_entry.id   AF-A0A353RAB5-F1
#
_cell.length_a   1.000
_cell.length_b   1.000
_cell.length_c   1.000
_cell.angle_alpha   90.00
_cell.angle_beta   90.00
_cell.angle_gamma   90.00
#
_symmetry.space_group_name_H-M   'P 1'
#
loop_
_entity.id
_entity.type
_entity.pdbx_description
1 polymer ?
#
loop_
_entity_poly.entity_id
_entity_poly.type
_entity_poly.pdbx_seq_one_letter_code
_entity_poly.pdbx_strand_id
1 'polypeptide(L)'
;HQGNYMLIEQIKEDKNRVDIGDDGYILELDFHFDNLVQWISPHGESIQQGGIPFAVKFPDEEEITPAQVDWIKNYIDQTGQAIYGPGFTDPQNGYRKFLDTQSFVDYWLVFELCINHELANPGSVYMYKDGDTKLFAGPTWDFDWGTFSFQASPQAKGKLFMTEAIWYKQLFKDPEFRALAKERWNALKGKFDQIPAFLDSEYERLALSAELNFKMWDPAESRNMNGGQLINGDEYLSYSSAVERMRNILIERIQTLDEKINTF
;
A
#
# COMPACT_ATOMS: atom_id res chain seq x y z
N HIS A 1 31.97 -11.49 0.29
CA HIS A 1 30.77 -11.07 -0.47
C HIS A 1 29.58 -11.24 0.47
N GLN A 2 28.64 -10.29 0.56
CA GLN A 2 27.55 -10.30 1.55
C GLN A 2 26.23 -10.86 1.01
N GLY A 3 26.06 -10.96 -0.31
CA GLY A 3 24.81 -11.42 -0.93
C GLY A 3 24.31 -10.46 -2.00
N ASN A 4 23.09 -10.69 -2.46
CA ASN A 4 22.33 -9.77 -3.29
C ASN A 4 21.49 -8.84 -2.41
N TYR A 5 21.47 -7.54 -2.72
CA TYR A 5 20.75 -6.54 -1.97
C TYR A 5 20.02 -5.59 -2.91
N MET A 6 18.84 -5.14 -2.47
CA MET A 6 18.10 -4.04 -3.09
C MET A 6 18.41 -2.76 -2.32
N LEU A 7 18.89 -1.73 -3.02
CA LEU A 7 19.04 -0.40 -2.45
C LEU A 7 17.72 0.34 -2.68
N ILE A 8 17.09 0.76 -1.58
CA ILE A 8 15.77 1.40 -1.60
C ILE A 8 15.91 2.80 -1.01
N GLU A 9 15.19 3.74 -1.62
CA GLU A 9 15.08 5.09 -1.12
C GLU A 9 14.09 5.15 0.05
N GLN A 10 14.54 5.57 1.24
CA GLN A 10 13.66 5.74 2.40
C GLN A 10 12.59 6.82 2.17
N ILE A 11 11.41 6.59 2.73
CA ILE A 11 10.36 7.61 2.82
C ILE A 11 10.82 8.71 3.75
N LYS A 12 10.90 9.92 3.20
CA LYS A 12 11.21 11.14 3.96
C LYS A 12 10.71 12.36 3.19
N GLU A 13 10.52 13.45 3.92
CA GLU A 13 10.34 14.77 3.34
C GLU A 13 11.60 15.16 2.54
N ASP A 14 11.39 15.53 1.27
CA ASP A 14 12.38 16.13 0.37
C ASP A 14 11.67 16.53 -0.93
N LYS A 15 12.06 17.65 -1.55
CA LYS A 15 11.56 18.10 -2.86
C LYS A 15 11.68 17.06 -4.00
N ASN A 16 12.57 16.08 -3.89
CA ASN A 16 12.73 14.99 -4.86
C ASN A 16 12.16 13.65 -4.36
N ARG A 17 11.45 13.64 -3.23
CA ARG A 17 10.80 12.47 -2.63
C ARG A 17 9.34 12.80 -2.32
N VAL A 18 9.00 12.93 -1.04
CA VAL A 18 7.67 13.33 -0.57
C VAL A 18 7.71 14.84 -0.38
N ASP A 19 7.35 15.56 -1.44
CA ASP A 19 7.31 17.02 -1.45
C ASP A 19 6.00 17.50 -0.84
N ILE A 20 6.08 17.97 0.41
CA ILE A 20 4.91 18.35 1.25
C ILE A 20 4.95 19.80 1.73
N GLY A 21 5.97 20.56 1.30
CA GLY A 21 6.23 21.91 1.76
C GLY A 21 6.58 22.01 3.25
N ASP A 22 6.71 23.25 3.73
CA ASP A 22 7.21 23.53 5.08
C ASP A 22 6.23 23.13 6.21
N ASP A 23 4.93 23.10 5.90
CA ASP A 23 3.85 22.80 6.87
C ASP A 23 3.22 21.41 6.66
N GLY A 24 3.90 20.54 5.90
CA GLY A 24 3.43 19.21 5.53
C GLY A 24 3.57 18.15 6.63
N TYR A 25 2.87 17.03 6.46
CA TYR A 25 2.98 15.85 7.32
C TYR A 25 3.15 14.58 6.49
N ILE A 26 3.97 13.66 6.99
CA ILE A 26 3.96 12.25 6.57
C ILE A 26 3.37 11.43 7.71
N LEU A 27 2.38 10.63 7.37
CA LEU A 27 1.71 9.71 8.28
C LEU A 27 2.01 8.28 7.87
N GLU A 28 2.21 7.43 8.87
CA GLU A 28 2.23 5.98 8.70
C GLU A 28 1.02 5.40 9.42
N LEU A 29 0.38 4.41 8.80
CA LEU A 29 -0.57 3.56 9.46
C LEU A 29 0.14 2.27 9.83
N ASP A 30 0.29 2.07 11.14
CA ASP A 30 1.12 1.02 11.71
C ASP A 30 0.44 0.39 12.94
N PHE A 31 0.25 -0.93 12.91
CA PHE A 31 -0.35 -1.69 13.99
C PHE A 31 0.63 -2.04 15.13
N HIS A 32 1.95 -1.82 14.96
CA HIS A 32 2.96 -2.17 15.97
C HIS A 32 2.92 -1.23 17.17
N PHE A 33 2.41 0.00 17.00
CA PHE A 33 2.27 0.98 18.09
C PHE A 33 3.61 1.40 18.73
N ASP A 34 4.67 1.48 17.92
CA ASP A 34 6.03 1.81 18.37
C ASP A 34 6.49 3.23 18.02
N ASN A 35 5.58 4.10 17.54
CA ASN A 35 5.86 5.51 17.24
C ASN A 35 5.50 6.42 18.43
N LEU A 36 6.23 7.53 18.61
CA LEU A 36 6.01 8.46 19.72
C LEU A 36 4.65 9.17 19.65
N VAL A 37 4.25 9.61 18.46
CA VAL A 37 2.94 10.23 18.21
C VAL A 37 2.09 9.28 17.39
N GLN A 38 1.30 8.44 18.09
CA GLN A 38 0.43 7.44 17.48
C GLN A 38 -0.95 7.42 18.15
N TRP A 39 -2.00 7.13 17.37
CA TRP A 39 -3.37 7.05 17.87
C TRP A 39 -4.24 6.14 16.99
N ILE A 40 -5.42 5.76 17.48
CA ILE A 40 -6.42 5.04 16.69
C ILE A 40 -7.52 6.02 16.28
N SER A 41 -7.73 6.17 14.98
CA SER A 41 -8.93 6.83 14.44
C SER A 41 -10.13 5.87 14.51
N PRO A 42 -11.29 6.30 15.04
CA PRO A 42 -12.48 5.45 15.14
C PRO A 42 -13.25 5.35 13.82
N HIS A 43 -12.87 6.12 12.79
CA HIS A 43 -13.58 6.21 11.52
C HIS A 43 -12.97 5.28 10.48
N GLY A 44 -13.36 4.01 10.52
CA GLY A 44 -12.87 2.95 9.66
C GLY A 44 -12.44 1.74 10.47
N GLU A 45 -12.12 0.64 9.80
CA GLU A 45 -11.76 -0.61 10.45
C GLU A 45 -10.45 -1.17 9.86
N SER A 46 -9.58 -1.65 10.74
CA SER A 46 -8.44 -2.51 10.40
C SER A 46 -8.52 -3.81 11.20
N ILE A 47 -7.87 -4.87 10.70
CA ILE A 47 -7.99 -6.22 11.25
C ILE A 47 -7.56 -6.29 12.73
N GLN A 48 -6.39 -5.72 13.08
CA GLN A 48 -5.84 -5.87 14.43
C GLN A 48 -6.35 -4.85 15.45
N GLN A 49 -6.72 -3.63 15.02
CA GLN A 49 -6.92 -2.51 15.95
C GLN A 49 -8.39 -2.09 16.12
N GLY A 50 -9.33 -2.60 15.30
CA GLY A 50 -10.75 -2.22 15.38
C GLY A 50 -11.03 -0.74 15.03
N GLY A 51 -10.01 -0.07 14.49
CA GLY A 51 -9.95 1.32 14.02
C GLY A 51 -8.73 1.46 13.13
N ILE A 52 -8.39 2.67 12.69
CA ILE A 52 -7.22 2.89 11.83
C ILE A 52 -6.07 3.44 12.69
N PRO A 53 -4.95 2.73 12.84
CA PRO A 53 -3.82 3.23 13.61
C PRO A 53 -3.07 4.25 12.77
N PHE A 54 -2.89 5.47 13.26
CA PHE A 54 -2.12 6.53 12.60
C PHE A 54 -0.95 6.93 13.48
N ALA A 55 0.21 7.14 12.86
CA ALA A 55 1.42 7.68 13.45
C ALA A 55 1.91 8.87 12.63
N VAL A 56 2.51 9.86 13.29
CA VAL A 56 3.27 10.91 12.60
C VAL A 56 4.70 10.43 12.36
N LYS A 57 5.13 10.43 11.10
CA LYS A 57 6.54 10.18 10.71
C LYS A 57 7.28 11.46 10.35
N PHE A 58 6.55 12.48 9.90
CA PHE A 58 7.09 13.83 9.69
C PHE A 58 6.00 14.87 10.03
N PRO A 59 6.32 16.01 10.67
CA PRO A 59 7.63 16.42 11.20
C PRO A 59 8.22 15.43 12.21
N ASP A 60 9.55 15.43 12.34
CA ASP A 60 10.26 14.53 13.25
C ASP A 60 9.81 14.74 14.70
N GLU A 61 9.92 13.69 15.51
CA GLU A 61 9.41 13.67 16.88
C GLU A 61 10.04 14.72 17.80
N GLU A 62 11.27 15.15 17.50
CA GLU A 62 11.98 16.20 18.23
C GLU A 62 11.50 17.62 17.86
N GLU A 63 10.87 17.78 16.69
CA GLU A 63 10.48 19.06 16.13
C GLU A 63 8.97 19.34 16.23
N ILE A 64 8.15 18.28 16.23
CA ILE A 64 6.70 18.43 16.23
C ILE A 64 6.17 19.01 17.55
N THR A 65 5.37 20.07 17.44
CA THR A 65 4.75 20.73 18.60
C THR A 65 3.39 20.10 18.98
N PRO A 66 2.92 20.24 20.22
CA PRO A 66 1.59 19.79 20.63
C PRO A 66 0.46 20.36 19.75
N ALA A 67 0.58 21.62 19.30
CA ALA A 67 -0.41 22.25 18.43
C ALA A 67 -0.46 21.59 17.04
N GLN A 68 0.69 21.21 16.48
CA GLN A 68 0.76 20.46 15.21
C GLN A 68 0.17 19.05 15.36
N VAL A 69 0.47 18.36 16.47
CA VAL A 69 -0.14 17.05 16.79
C VAL A 69 -1.67 17.15 16.86
N ASP A 70 -2.20 18.12 17.60
CA ASP A 70 -3.64 18.32 17.74
C ASP A 70 -4.29 18.66 16.40
N TRP A 71 -3.62 19.49 15.59
CA TRP A 71 -4.10 19.87 14.26
C TRP A 71 -4.24 18.65 13.33
N ILE A 72 -3.19 17.83 13.20
CA ILE A 72 -3.21 16.68 12.28
C ILE A 72 -4.20 15.61 12.76
N LYS A 73 -4.29 15.36 14.07
CA LYS A 73 -5.30 14.46 14.64
C LYS A 73 -6.71 14.93 14.31
N ASN A 74 -7.00 16.22 14.48
CA ASN A 74 -8.30 16.80 14.14
C ASN A 74 -8.57 16.76 12.63
N TYR A 75 -7.56 16.96 11.78
CA TYR A 75 -7.73 16.83 10.32
C TYR A 75 -8.12 15.41 9.91
N ILE A 76 -7.45 14.39 10.48
CA ILE A 76 -7.76 12.98 10.22
C ILE A 76 -9.13 12.60 10.77
N ASP A 77 -9.51 13.11 11.95
CA ASP A 77 -10.85 12.92 12.50
C ASP A 77 -11.93 13.52 11.59
N GLN A 78 -11.77 14.78 11.15
CA GLN A 78 -12.69 15.42 10.21
C GLN A 78 -12.78 14.70 8.87
N THR A 79 -11.65 14.17 8.37
CA THR A 79 -11.61 13.33 7.16
C THR A 79 -12.45 12.07 7.35
N GLY A 80 -12.25 11.36 8.46
CA GLY A 80 -13.02 10.17 8.82
C GLY A 80 -14.52 10.47 8.98
N GLN A 81 -14.88 11.57 9.64
CA GLN A 81 -16.26 12.03 9.77
C GLN A 81 -16.88 12.37 8.41
N ALA A 82 -16.14 12.99 7.49
CA ALA A 82 -16.63 13.30 6.15
C ALA A 82 -16.86 12.03 5.31
N ILE A 83 -16.03 10.98 5.51
CA ILE A 83 -16.16 9.70 4.81
C ILE A 83 -17.37 8.89 5.34
N TYR A 84 -17.54 8.82 6.66
CA TYR A 84 -18.60 8.02 7.29
C TYR A 84 -19.87 8.80 7.65
N GLY A 85 -19.86 10.12 7.45
CA GLY A 85 -20.95 11.02 7.80
C GLY A 85 -22.09 11.06 6.77
N PRO A 86 -23.20 11.73 7.12
CA PRO A 86 -24.27 11.99 6.18
C PRO A 86 -23.76 12.88 5.03
N GLY A 87 -24.12 12.54 3.79
CA GLY A 87 -23.71 13.33 2.63
C GLY A 87 -22.23 13.17 2.26
N PHE A 88 -21.58 12.05 2.59
CA PHE A 88 -20.17 11.81 2.25
C PHE A 88 -19.83 12.01 0.76
N THR A 89 -20.79 11.79 -0.14
CA THR A 89 -20.64 12.00 -1.59
C THR A 89 -20.93 13.43 -2.05
N ASP A 90 -21.21 14.38 -1.15
CA ASP A 90 -21.43 15.78 -1.52
C ASP A 90 -20.16 16.37 -2.18
N PRO A 91 -20.27 17.01 -3.34
CA PRO A 91 -19.10 17.45 -4.09
C PRO A 91 -18.34 18.61 -3.43
N GLN A 92 -18.97 19.36 -2.51
CA GLN A 92 -18.36 20.51 -1.83
C GLN A 92 -17.96 20.21 -0.39
N ASN A 93 -18.79 19.42 0.31
CA ASN A 93 -18.68 19.21 1.75
C ASN A 93 -18.35 17.75 2.13
N GLY A 94 -18.38 16.83 1.16
CA GLY A 94 -18.04 15.43 1.36
C GLY A 94 -16.53 15.17 1.44
N TYR A 95 -16.15 13.89 1.40
CA TYR A 95 -14.75 13.47 1.62
C TYR A 95 -13.75 14.06 0.60
N ARG A 96 -14.21 14.41 -0.61
CA ARG A 96 -13.37 15.03 -1.66
C ARG A 96 -12.73 16.34 -1.26
N LYS A 97 -13.29 17.02 -0.25
CA LYS A 97 -12.72 18.23 0.35
C LYS A 97 -11.42 17.93 1.11
N PHE A 98 -11.30 16.74 1.68
CA PHE A 98 -10.23 16.36 2.60
C PHE A 98 -9.14 15.51 1.95
N LEU A 99 -9.48 14.72 0.94
CA LEU A 99 -8.49 13.84 0.29
C LEU A 99 -8.46 14.01 -1.22
N ASP A 100 -7.28 13.75 -1.78
CA ASP A 100 -7.09 13.66 -3.22
C ASP A 100 -7.54 12.28 -3.72
N THR A 101 -8.68 12.24 -4.41
CA THR A 101 -9.31 10.97 -4.81
C THR A 101 -8.47 10.18 -5.80
N GLN A 102 -7.68 10.84 -6.63
CA GLN A 102 -6.84 10.15 -7.62
C GLN A 102 -5.70 9.39 -6.94
N SER A 103 -5.01 10.01 -5.97
CA SER A 103 -3.95 9.35 -5.20
C SER A 103 -4.47 8.13 -4.45
N PHE A 104 -5.64 8.22 -3.82
CA PHE A 104 -6.29 7.08 -3.14
C PHE A 104 -6.66 5.97 -4.13
N VAL A 105 -7.20 6.29 -5.31
CA VAL A 105 -7.48 5.29 -6.34
C VAL A 105 -6.18 4.62 -6.83
N ASP A 106 -5.16 5.39 -7.15
CA ASP A 106 -3.89 4.87 -7.65
C ASP A 106 -3.18 4.00 -6.61
N TYR A 107 -3.23 4.40 -5.34
CA TYR A 107 -2.67 3.62 -4.24
C TYR A 107 -3.41 2.30 -4.04
N TRP A 108 -4.76 2.33 -4.03
CA TRP A 108 -5.57 1.10 -3.99
C TRP A 108 -5.25 0.15 -5.15
N LEU A 109 -5.09 0.68 -6.37
CA LEU A 109 -4.72 -0.12 -7.54
C LEU A 109 -3.39 -0.86 -7.35
N VAL A 110 -2.39 -0.21 -6.74
CA VAL A 110 -1.10 -0.85 -6.46
C VAL A 110 -1.24 -1.99 -5.45
N PHE A 111 -1.94 -1.78 -4.33
CA PHE A 111 -2.16 -2.85 -3.34
C PHE A 111 -2.99 -4.02 -3.92
N GLU A 112 -4.01 -3.70 -4.73
CA GLU A 112 -4.79 -4.72 -5.43
C GLU A 112 -3.94 -5.52 -6.42
N LEU A 113 -3.13 -4.86 -7.24
CA LEU A 113 -2.28 -5.51 -8.25
C LEU A 113 -1.20 -6.37 -7.61
N CYS A 114 -0.61 -5.90 -6.52
CA CYS A 114 0.44 -6.60 -5.81
C CYS A 114 -0.08 -7.67 -4.85
N ILE A 115 -1.39 -7.78 -4.62
CA ILE A 115 -1.94 -8.70 -3.61
C ILE A 115 -1.35 -8.40 -2.22
N ASN A 116 -1.06 -7.13 -1.95
CA ASN A 116 -0.59 -6.69 -0.64
C ASN A 116 -1.83 -6.40 0.23
N HIS A 117 -1.91 -7.04 1.40
CA HIS A 117 -3.06 -6.95 2.31
C HIS A 117 -2.92 -5.87 3.38
N GLU A 118 -1.82 -5.13 3.40
CA GLU A 118 -1.56 -4.17 4.47
C GLU A 118 -2.59 -3.05 4.53
N LEU A 119 -3.28 -2.66 3.45
CA LEU A 119 -4.39 -1.69 3.61
C LEU A 119 -5.45 -2.22 4.59
N ALA A 120 -5.69 -3.53 4.65
CA ALA A 120 -6.63 -4.13 5.60
C ALA A 120 -6.02 -4.32 7.00
N ASN A 121 -4.69 -4.41 7.09
CA ASN A 121 -3.94 -4.51 8.35
C ASN A 121 -2.65 -3.70 8.29
N PRO A 122 -2.72 -2.36 8.47
CA PRO A 122 -1.61 -1.47 8.16
C PRO A 122 -0.40 -1.65 9.07
N GLY A 123 0.74 -2.09 8.55
CA GLY A 123 2.03 -2.14 9.23
C GLY A 123 3.04 -1.13 8.68
N SER A 124 2.95 -0.86 7.38
CA SER A 124 3.85 0.04 6.63
C SER A 124 3.09 0.88 5.58
N VAL A 125 1.89 1.37 5.90
CA VAL A 125 1.03 2.08 4.92
C VAL A 125 1.13 3.58 5.11
N TYR A 126 1.54 4.33 4.09
CA TYR A 126 1.76 5.76 4.23
C TYR A 126 0.66 6.63 3.60
N MET A 127 0.51 7.82 4.17
CA MET A 127 -0.24 8.95 3.62
C MET A 127 0.56 10.22 3.87
N TYR A 128 0.31 11.27 3.10
CA TYR A 128 0.87 12.58 3.39
C TYR A 128 -0.17 13.68 3.28
N LYS A 129 -0.09 14.66 4.17
CA LYS A 129 -0.86 15.90 4.10
C LYS A 129 0.10 16.98 3.62
N ASP A 130 -0.14 17.52 2.43
CA ASP A 130 0.57 18.73 2.02
C ASP A 130 0.17 19.89 2.95
N GLY A 131 0.98 20.93 3.11
CA GLY A 131 0.58 22.06 3.98
C GLY A 131 -0.77 22.69 3.59
N ASP A 132 -1.09 22.71 2.29
CA ASP A 132 -2.06 23.65 1.73
C ASP A 132 -3.40 23.06 1.27
N THR A 133 -3.47 21.78 0.90
CA THR A 133 -4.63 21.27 0.15
C THR A 133 -5.31 20.08 0.83
N LYS A 134 -4.75 18.88 0.72
CA LYS A 134 -5.46 17.62 0.93
C LYS A 134 -4.53 16.54 1.46
N LEU A 135 -5.15 15.51 2.02
CA LEU A 135 -4.47 14.25 2.30
C LEU A 135 -4.36 13.44 1.01
N PHE A 136 -3.16 12.91 0.76
CA PHE A 136 -2.84 12.05 -0.37
C PHE A 136 -2.45 10.66 0.15
N ALA A 137 -2.81 9.62 -0.59
CA ALA A 137 -2.38 8.26 -0.28
C ALA A 137 -0.98 7.98 -0.83
N GLY A 138 -0.19 7.23 -0.06
CA GLY A 138 1.20 6.90 -0.37
C GLY A 138 2.23 7.76 0.37
N PRO A 139 3.53 7.59 0.06
CA PRO A 139 4.08 6.66 -0.95
C PRO A 139 3.98 5.16 -0.54
N THR A 140 4.31 4.24 -1.44
CA THR A 140 4.33 2.79 -1.14
C THR A 140 5.60 2.40 -0.41
N TRP A 141 5.51 1.47 0.53
CA TRP A 141 6.63 0.88 1.28
C TRP A 141 6.39 -0.61 1.52
N ASP A 142 7.47 -1.39 1.68
CA ASP A 142 7.42 -2.76 2.25
C ASP A 142 6.56 -3.80 1.48
N PHE A 143 6.84 -3.97 0.18
CA PHE A 143 6.13 -4.91 -0.69
C PHE A 143 6.83 -6.28 -0.81
N ASP A 144 7.61 -6.68 0.20
CA ASP A 144 8.27 -7.98 0.25
C ASP A 144 7.40 -9.04 0.97
N TRP A 145 6.74 -8.68 2.08
CA TRP A 145 5.98 -9.64 2.89
C TRP A 145 4.55 -9.86 2.38
N GLY A 146 4.20 -11.10 2.03
CA GLY A 146 2.87 -11.52 1.59
C GLY A 146 2.45 -11.04 0.20
N THR A 147 3.32 -10.32 -0.51
CA THR A 147 3.06 -9.74 -1.83
C THR A 147 3.15 -10.81 -2.93
N PHE A 148 2.33 -10.68 -3.97
CA PHE A 148 2.13 -11.65 -5.05
C PHE A 148 1.93 -13.09 -4.54
N SER A 149 1.26 -13.25 -3.39
CA SER A 149 1.04 -14.55 -2.76
C SER A 149 -0.42 -14.77 -2.41
N PHE A 150 -1.08 -15.67 -3.15
CA PHE A 150 -2.40 -16.16 -2.76
C PHE A 150 -2.39 -17.08 -1.53
N GLN A 151 -1.20 -17.47 -1.05
CA GLN A 151 -1.07 -18.21 0.20
C GLN A 151 -1.20 -17.24 1.39
N ALA A 152 -0.54 -16.09 1.31
CA ALA A 152 -0.69 -15.02 2.29
C ALA A 152 -2.08 -14.38 2.21
N SER A 153 -2.60 -14.19 0.98
CA SER A 153 -3.87 -13.50 0.73
C SER A 153 -4.82 -14.32 -0.16
N PRO A 154 -5.36 -15.45 0.32
CA PRO A 154 -6.27 -16.30 -0.46
C PRO A 154 -7.56 -15.59 -0.89
N GLN A 155 -8.00 -14.59 -0.12
CA GLN A 155 -9.18 -13.77 -0.39
C GLN A 155 -9.09 -12.95 -1.69
N ALA A 156 -7.87 -12.72 -2.21
CA ALA A 156 -7.66 -11.98 -3.45
C ALA A 156 -8.05 -12.78 -4.71
N LYS A 157 -8.10 -14.12 -4.63
CA LYS A 157 -8.41 -14.96 -5.80
C LYS A 157 -9.77 -14.62 -6.40
N GLY A 158 -9.77 -14.17 -7.66
CA GLY A 158 -10.97 -13.86 -8.43
C GLY A 158 -11.81 -12.69 -7.89
N LYS A 159 -11.27 -11.84 -7.01
CA LYS A 159 -11.99 -10.74 -6.34
C LYS A 159 -11.13 -9.49 -6.20
N LEU A 160 -11.80 -8.34 -6.08
CA LEU A 160 -11.21 -7.15 -5.45
C LEU A 160 -11.33 -7.34 -3.94
N PHE A 161 -10.25 -7.17 -3.19
CA PHE A 161 -10.20 -7.54 -1.78
C PHE A 161 -9.79 -6.38 -0.87
N MET A 162 -9.17 -5.34 -1.43
CA MET A 162 -8.85 -4.10 -0.72
C MET A 162 -10.01 -3.10 -0.74
N THR A 163 -11.12 -3.41 -1.43
CA THR A 163 -12.34 -2.58 -1.36
C THR A 163 -12.95 -2.54 0.03
N GLU A 164 -12.63 -3.50 0.90
CA GLU A 164 -13.15 -3.57 2.28
C GLU A 164 -12.18 -2.98 3.32
N ALA A 165 -11.01 -2.50 2.88
CA ALA A 165 -9.97 -1.99 3.77
C ALA A 165 -10.25 -0.56 4.22
N ILE A 166 -9.94 -0.22 5.48
CA ILE A 166 -9.90 1.16 6.02
C ILE A 166 -11.06 2.03 5.51
N TRP A 167 -10.75 3.19 4.92
CA TRP A 167 -11.71 4.08 4.28
C TRP A 167 -12.26 3.57 2.94
N TYR A 168 -11.55 2.68 2.23
CA TYR A 168 -11.99 2.17 0.91
C TYR A 168 -13.36 1.52 0.98
N LYS A 169 -13.68 0.81 2.08
CA LYS A 169 -15.00 0.23 2.35
C LYS A 169 -16.15 1.20 2.17
N GLN A 170 -15.93 2.46 2.54
CA GLN A 170 -16.92 3.51 2.43
C GLN A 170 -16.76 4.30 1.12
N LEU A 171 -15.53 4.59 0.68
CA LEU A 171 -15.27 5.29 -0.59
C LEU A 171 -15.84 4.54 -1.80
N PHE A 172 -15.72 3.21 -1.86
CA PHE A 172 -16.27 2.40 -2.95
C PHE A 172 -17.80 2.32 -2.98
N LYS A 173 -18.51 2.91 -2.00
CA LYS A 173 -19.97 3.10 -2.10
C LYS A 173 -20.35 4.31 -2.94
N ASP A 174 -19.40 5.19 -3.24
CA ASP A 174 -19.60 6.34 -4.12
C ASP A 174 -19.44 5.94 -5.60
N PRO A 175 -20.48 6.11 -6.43
CA PRO A 175 -20.41 5.81 -7.86
C PRO A 175 -19.30 6.58 -8.61
N GLU A 176 -18.99 7.81 -8.19
CA GLU A 176 -17.93 8.60 -8.82
C GLU A 176 -16.52 8.08 -8.45
N PHE A 177 -16.32 7.59 -7.22
CA PHE A 177 -15.04 6.95 -6.84
C PHE A 177 -14.82 5.66 -7.62
N ARG A 178 -15.88 4.86 -7.80
CA ARG A 178 -15.87 3.66 -8.65
C ARG A 178 -15.58 4.00 -10.12
N ALA A 179 -16.21 5.07 -10.64
CA ALA A 179 -15.97 5.54 -12.00
C ALA A 179 -14.51 5.98 -12.18
N LEU A 180 -13.94 6.73 -11.23
CA LEU A 180 -12.54 7.13 -11.23
C LEU A 180 -11.60 5.90 -11.19
N ALA A 181 -11.87 4.91 -10.34
CA ALA A 181 -11.10 3.67 -10.30
C ALA A 181 -11.08 2.93 -11.65
N LYS A 182 -12.23 2.88 -12.32
CA LYS A 182 -12.35 2.29 -13.67
C LYS A 182 -11.63 3.10 -14.74
N GLU A 183 -11.72 4.43 -14.69
CA GLU A 183 -10.99 5.32 -15.59
C GLU A 183 -9.48 5.14 -15.45
N ARG A 184 -8.97 5.21 -14.21
CA ARG A 184 -7.55 5.04 -13.89
C ARG A 184 -7.02 3.68 -14.29
N TRP A 185 -7.75 2.61 -14.00
CA TRP A 185 -7.39 1.26 -14.45
C TRP A 185 -7.24 1.19 -15.96
N ASN A 186 -8.25 1.62 -16.72
CA ASN A 186 -8.22 1.55 -18.18
C ASN A 186 -7.13 2.43 -18.80
N ALA A 187 -6.82 3.58 -18.19
CA ALA A 187 -5.71 4.43 -18.60
C ALA A 187 -4.33 3.78 -18.37
N LEU A 188 -4.19 2.96 -17.31
CA LEU A 188 -2.93 2.32 -16.93
C LEU A 188 -2.79 0.88 -17.45
N LYS A 189 -3.87 0.26 -17.91
CA LYS A 189 -3.92 -1.16 -18.32
C LYS A 189 -2.81 -1.53 -19.30
N GLY A 190 -2.57 -0.70 -20.32
CA GLY A 190 -1.50 -0.93 -21.30
C GLY A 190 -0.09 -0.88 -20.70
N LYS A 191 0.12 -0.20 -19.56
CA LYS A 191 1.38 -0.24 -18.80
C LYS A 191 1.46 -1.50 -17.95
N PHE A 192 0.36 -1.90 -17.30
CA PHE A 192 0.33 -3.12 -16.50
C PHE A 192 0.58 -4.38 -17.34
N ASP A 193 0.07 -4.41 -18.58
CA ASP A 193 0.33 -5.50 -19.54
C ASP A 193 1.81 -5.64 -19.93
N GLN A 194 2.63 -4.61 -19.69
CA GLN A 194 4.07 -4.64 -19.95
C GLN A 194 4.89 -5.16 -18.75
N ILE A 195 4.30 -5.26 -17.55
CA ILE A 195 5.03 -5.71 -16.35
C ILE A 195 5.60 -7.12 -16.52
N PRO A 196 4.92 -8.12 -17.12
CA PRO A 196 5.54 -9.43 -17.36
C PRO A 196 6.84 -9.34 -18.19
N ALA A 197 6.89 -8.48 -19.21
CA ALA A 197 8.12 -8.29 -19.98
C ALA A 197 9.22 -7.59 -19.17
N PHE A 198 8.85 -6.65 -18.31
CA PHE A 198 9.79 -6.06 -17.34
C PHE A 198 10.35 -7.14 -16.40
N LEU A 199 9.52 -8.07 -15.90
CA LEU A 199 9.98 -9.19 -15.09
C LEU A 199 10.96 -10.10 -15.85
N ASP A 200 10.78 -10.31 -17.16
CA ASP A 200 11.75 -11.08 -17.97
C ASP A 200 13.10 -10.36 -18.02
N SER A 201 13.11 -9.04 -18.20
CA SER A 201 14.35 -8.27 -18.23
C SER A 201 15.07 -8.26 -16.87
N GLU A 202 14.33 -8.16 -15.78
CA GLU A 202 14.88 -8.18 -14.43
C GLU A 202 15.40 -9.57 -14.04
N TYR A 203 14.73 -10.63 -14.50
CA TYR A 203 15.20 -12.00 -14.35
C TYR A 203 16.61 -12.17 -14.94
N GLU A 204 16.79 -11.78 -16.20
CA GLU A 204 18.08 -11.89 -16.88
C GLU A 204 19.16 -11.02 -16.21
N ARG A 205 18.79 -9.81 -15.78
CA ARG A 205 19.70 -8.89 -15.09
C ARG A 205 20.21 -9.46 -13.76
N LEU A 206 19.36 -10.18 -13.02
CA LEU A 206 19.65 -10.67 -11.69
C LEU A 206 20.16 -12.12 -11.66
N ALA A 207 20.01 -12.89 -12.74
CA ALA A 207 20.26 -14.34 -12.79
C ALA A 207 21.61 -14.76 -12.18
N LEU A 208 22.72 -14.13 -12.60
CA LEU A 208 24.05 -14.45 -12.06
C LEU A 208 24.16 -14.14 -10.57
N SER A 209 23.64 -12.99 -10.14
CA SER A 209 23.68 -12.61 -8.72
C SER A 209 22.80 -13.53 -7.88
N ALA A 210 21.65 -13.96 -8.40
CA ALA A 210 20.77 -14.91 -7.72
C ALA A 210 21.44 -16.29 -7.59
N GLU A 211 22.05 -16.81 -8.66
CA GLU A 211 22.79 -18.09 -8.61
C GLU A 211 23.88 -18.07 -7.54
N LEU A 212 24.67 -17.00 -7.48
CA LEU A 212 25.70 -16.85 -6.44
C LEU A 212 25.09 -16.71 -5.05
N ASN A 213 23.98 -15.96 -4.91
CA ASN A 213 23.30 -15.78 -3.63
C ASN A 213 22.82 -17.10 -3.05
N PHE A 214 22.16 -17.94 -3.85
CA PHE A 214 21.66 -19.26 -3.44
C PHE A 214 22.78 -20.26 -3.08
N LYS A 215 24.02 -20.03 -3.55
CA LYS A 215 25.19 -20.82 -3.12
C LYS A 215 25.73 -20.39 -1.75
N MET A 216 25.50 -19.14 -1.35
CA MET A 216 25.96 -18.59 -0.08
C MET A 216 24.91 -18.72 1.02
N TRP A 217 23.64 -18.55 0.65
CA TRP A 217 22.50 -18.47 1.55
C TRP A 217 21.41 -19.41 1.07
N ASP A 218 20.98 -20.34 1.91
CA ASP A 218 19.83 -21.19 1.64
C ASP A 218 18.54 -20.46 2.08
N PRO A 219 17.64 -20.05 1.17
CA PRO A 219 16.41 -19.38 1.54
C PRO A 219 15.54 -20.20 2.51
N ALA A 220 15.66 -21.53 2.50
CA ALA A 220 14.94 -22.40 3.42
C ALA A 220 15.38 -22.21 4.89
N GLU A 221 16.58 -21.68 5.15
CA GLU A 221 17.04 -21.34 6.50
C GLU A 221 16.33 -20.09 7.06
N SER A 222 15.79 -19.23 6.18
CA SER A 222 15.09 -17.99 6.56
C SER A 222 13.74 -18.24 7.25
N ARG A 223 13.19 -19.46 7.17
CA ARG A 223 11.93 -19.85 7.84
C ARG A 223 11.91 -19.61 9.35
N ASN A 224 13.08 -19.63 9.99
CA ASN A 224 13.19 -19.38 11.43
C ASN A 224 12.78 -17.94 11.80
N MET A 225 12.86 -17.00 10.85
CA MET A 225 12.49 -15.60 11.06
C MET A 225 10.97 -15.40 11.19
N ASN A 226 10.16 -16.29 10.61
CA ASN A 226 8.70 -16.24 10.66
C ASN A 226 8.10 -17.37 11.52
N GLY A 227 8.82 -17.85 12.54
CA GLY A 227 8.35 -18.94 13.39
C GLY A 227 8.07 -20.25 12.65
N GLY A 228 8.75 -20.47 11.51
CA GLY A 228 8.58 -21.64 10.65
C GLY A 228 7.49 -21.52 9.58
N GLN A 229 6.81 -20.37 9.45
CA GLN A 229 5.79 -20.15 8.43
C GLN A 229 6.39 -19.75 7.07
N LEU A 230 5.78 -20.26 6.00
CA LEU A 230 6.04 -19.86 4.62
C LEU A 230 5.02 -18.78 4.25
N ILE A 231 5.45 -17.54 4.22
CA ILE A 231 4.51 -16.43 4.03
C ILE A 231 4.28 -16.25 2.53
N ASN A 232 5.37 -16.09 1.80
CA ASN A 232 5.32 -15.87 0.37
C ASN A 232 5.17 -17.18 -0.38
N GLY A 233 5.69 -18.30 0.12
CA GLY A 233 5.56 -19.61 -0.51
C GLY A 233 6.57 -19.88 -1.63
N ASP A 234 7.65 -19.11 -1.66
CA ASP A 234 8.78 -19.18 -2.58
C ASP A 234 10.08 -19.66 -1.90
N GLU A 235 10.08 -19.85 -0.58
CA GLU A 235 11.27 -20.18 0.22
C GLU A 235 11.91 -21.54 -0.13
N TYR A 236 11.15 -22.43 -0.80
CA TYR A 236 11.64 -23.73 -1.30
C TYR A 236 11.80 -23.78 -2.83
N LEU A 237 11.54 -22.66 -3.51
CA LEU A 237 11.65 -22.60 -4.95
C LEU A 237 13.08 -22.22 -5.35
N SER A 238 13.52 -22.70 -6.52
CA SER A 238 14.64 -22.05 -7.18
C SER A 238 14.27 -20.63 -7.54
N TYR A 239 15.28 -19.78 -7.75
CA TYR A 239 15.07 -18.43 -8.29
C TYR A 239 14.15 -18.41 -9.52
N SER A 240 14.39 -19.31 -10.48
CA SER A 240 13.56 -19.41 -11.69
C SER A 240 12.11 -19.77 -11.40
N SER A 241 11.86 -20.75 -10.53
CA SER A 241 10.49 -21.17 -10.17
C SER A 241 9.77 -20.10 -9.35
N ALA A 242 10.47 -19.35 -8.50
CA ALA A 242 9.89 -18.22 -7.77
C ALA A 242 9.43 -17.10 -8.72
N VAL A 243 10.27 -16.74 -9.70
CA VAL A 243 9.93 -15.73 -10.71
C VAL A 243 8.79 -16.19 -11.62
N GLU A 244 8.78 -17.44 -12.06
CA GLU A 244 7.69 -18.00 -12.86
C GLU A 244 6.36 -17.99 -12.10
N ARG A 245 6.37 -18.36 -10.83
CA ARG A 245 5.19 -18.27 -9.96
C ARG A 245 4.67 -16.84 -9.85
N MET A 246 5.55 -15.87 -9.55
CA MET A 246 5.17 -14.46 -9.44
C MET A 246 4.57 -13.94 -10.75
N ARG A 247 5.17 -14.30 -11.90
CA ARG A 247 4.65 -13.97 -13.24
C ARG A 247 3.24 -14.50 -13.45
N ASN A 248 3.00 -15.77 -13.15
CA ASN A 248 1.69 -16.39 -13.34
C ASN A 248 0.62 -15.72 -12.46
N ILE A 249 0.96 -15.43 -11.20
CA ILE A 249 0.08 -14.72 -10.27
C ILE A 249 -0.22 -13.30 -10.77
N LEU A 250 0.79 -12.57 -11.23
CA LEU A 250 0.61 -11.22 -11.77
C LEU A 250 -0.31 -11.22 -13.00
N ILE A 251 -0.12 -12.15 -13.94
CA ILE A 251 -0.98 -12.26 -15.14
C ILE A 251 -2.43 -12.56 -14.74
N GLU A 252 -2.65 -13.54 -13.85
CA GLU A 252 -3.97 -13.85 -13.31
C GLU A 252 -4.58 -12.63 -12.60
N ARG A 253 -3.76 -11.87 -11.86
CA ARG A 253 -4.21 -10.71 -11.13
C ARG A 253 -4.63 -9.58 -12.05
N ILE A 254 -3.84 -9.26 -13.08
CA ILE A 254 -4.20 -8.26 -14.09
C ILE A 254 -5.53 -8.59 -14.75
N GLN A 255 -5.74 -9.86 -15.13
CA GLN A 255 -7.01 -10.32 -15.70
C GLN A 255 -8.18 -10.16 -14.72
N THR A 256 -7.99 -10.59 -13.47
CA THR A 256 -9.01 -10.45 -12.42
C THR A 256 -9.40 -8.99 -12.21
N LEU A 257 -8.42 -8.09 -12.09
CA LEU A 257 -8.68 -6.66 -11.91
C LEU A 257 -9.41 -6.07 -13.12
N ASP A 258 -9.01 -6.44 -14.34
CA ASP A 258 -9.66 -5.97 -15.56
C ASP A 258 -11.13 -6.38 -15.63
N GLU A 259 -11.44 -7.63 -15.33
CA GLU A 259 -12.81 -8.13 -15.28
C GLU A 259 -13.63 -7.46 -14.19
N LYS A 260 -13.10 -7.32 -12.97
CA LYS A 260 -13.88 -6.80 -11.84
C LYS A 260 -14.05 -5.29 -11.88
N ILE A 261 -12.98 -4.53 -12.16
CA ILE A 261 -13.04 -3.07 -12.19
C ILE A 261 -13.95 -2.59 -13.31
N ASN A 262 -13.99 -3.28 -14.46
CA ASN A 262 -14.90 -2.89 -15.54
C ASN A 262 -16.38 -3.16 -15.25
N THR A 263 -16.71 -3.86 -14.15
CA THR A 263 -18.11 -4.01 -13.65
C THR A 263 -18.55 -2.88 -12.72
N PHE A 264 -17.66 -1.94 -12.41
CA PHE A 264 -18.00 -0.75 -11.63
C PHE A 264 -19.09 0.10 -12.27
#